data_AF-A0A0T6Z7J0-F1
#
_entry.id   AF-A0A0T6Z7J0-F1
#
_cell.length_a   1.000
_cell.length_b   1.000
_cell.length_c   1.000
_cell.angle_alpha   90.00
_cell.angle_beta   90.00
_cell.angle_gamma   90.00
#
_symmetry.space_group_name_H-M   'P 1'
#
loop_
_entity.id
_entity.type
_entity.pdbx_description
1 polymer ?
#
loop_
_entity_poly.entity_id
_entity_poly.type
_entity_poly.pdbx_seq_one_letter_code
_entity_poly.pdbx_strand_id
1 'polypeptide(L)' 'MGIKNYLIEGGSGTGKMCVATEVERRGHHVVHGDRVLAYVGDPETGQALAGRPEGKIDTTGTVPSVVDDILAQLT' A
#
# COMPACT_ATOMS: atom_id res chain seq x y z
N MET A 1 23.67 -20.58 6.67
CA MET A 1 23.99 -19.56 5.63
C MET A 1 23.16 -18.33 5.92
N GLY A 2 23.72 -17.12 5.84
CA GLY A 2 22.99 -15.88 6.10
C GLY A 2 22.06 -15.51 4.94
N ILE A 3 20.87 -14.99 5.25
CA ILE A 3 19.92 -14.44 4.27
C ILE A 3 20.25 -12.96 4.08
N LYS A 4 20.38 -12.51 2.83
CA LYS A 4 20.52 -11.07 2.51
C LYS A 4 19.14 -10.51 2.20
N ASN A 5 18.80 -9.41 2.88
CA ASN A 5 17.56 -8.67 2.66
C ASN A 5 17.91 -7.31 2.05
N TYR A 6 17.08 -6.86 1.11
CA TYR A 6 17.20 -5.57 0.45
C TYR A 6 15.91 -4.79 0.65
N LEU A 7 16.04 -3.50 0.94
CA LEU A 7 14.93 -2.57 1.09
C LEU A 7 14.88 -1.64 -0.12
N ILE A 8 13.75 -1.61 -0.82
CA ILE A 8 13.50 -0.74 -1.98
C ILE A 8 12.67 0.46 -1.50
N GLU A 9 13.31 1.63 -1.38
CA GLU A 9 12.69 2.84 -0.82
C GLU A 9 12.71 4.03 -1.79
N GLY A 10 11.90 5.04 -1.49
CA GLY A 10 11.76 6.26 -2.28
C GLY A 10 10.37 6.89 -2.19
N GLY A 11 10.24 8.12 -2.69
CA GLY A 11 8.96 8.84 -2.74
C GLY A 11 7.87 8.13 -3.56
N SER A 12 6.62 8.58 -3.45
CA SER A 12 5.55 8.08 -4.33
C SER A 12 5.87 8.39 -5.79
N GLY A 13 5.58 7.46 -6.70
CA GLY A 13 5.86 7.63 -8.14
C GLY A 13 7.31 7.42 -8.59
N THR A 14 8.27 7.11 -7.70
CA THR A 14 9.69 6.95 -8.08
C THR A 14 10.04 5.57 -8.69
N GLY A 15 9.05 4.73 -9.00
CA GLY A 15 9.27 3.44 -9.65
C GLY A 15 9.63 2.27 -8.72
N LYS A 16 9.41 2.37 -7.40
CA LYS A 16 9.61 1.25 -6.45
C LYS A 16 8.93 -0.05 -6.90
N MET A 17 7.69 0.06 -7.39
CA MET A 17 6.93 -1.08 -7.89
C MET A 17 7.59 -1.73 -9.11
N CYS A 18 8.11 -0.93 -10.06
CA CYS A 18 8.82 -1.46 -11.23
C CYS A 18 10.06 -2.27 -10.85
N VAL A 19 10.85 -1.76 -9.89
CA VAL A 19 12.03 -2.48 -9.38
C VAL A 19 11.60 -3.79 -8.69
N ALA A 20 10.59 -3.73 -7.81
CA ALA A 20 10.08 -4.90 -7.10
C ALA A 20 9.58 -6.00 -8.06
N THR A 21 8.82 -5.62 -9.09
CA THR A 21 8.33 -6.56 -10.11
C THR A 21 9.47 -7.22 -10.88
N GLU A 22 10.54 -6.48 -11.24
CA GLU A 22 11.69 -7.08 -11.92
C GLU A 22 12.51 -7.99 -11.00
N VAL A 23 12.62 -7.66 -9.71
CA VAL A 23 13.26 -8.51 -8.69
C VAL A 23 12.50 -9.83 -8.50
N GLU A 24 11.17 -9.75 -8.44
CA GLU A 24 10.29 -10.93 -8.39
C GLU A 24 10.42 -11.78 -9.65
N ARG A 25 10.42 -11.15 -10.85
CA ARG A 25 10.60 -11.84 -12.14
C ARG A 25 11.93 -12.60 -12.23
N ARG A 26 12.96 -12.14 -11.51
CA ARG A 26 14.27 -12.82 -11.42
C ARG A 26 14.31 -13.95 -10.39
N GLY A 27 13.19 -14.25 -9.73
CA GLY A 27 13.06 -15.38 -8.80
C GLY A 27 13.40 -15.06 -7.36
N HIS A 28 13.43 -13.77 -6.97
CA HIS A 28 13.62 -13.38 -5.57
C HIS A 28 12.28 -13.21 -4.86
N HIS A 29 12.25 -13.52 -3.56
CA HIS A 29 11.07 -13.26 -2.73
C HIS A 29 10.92 -11.76 -2.48
N VAL A 30 9.78 -11.21 -2.88
CA VAL A 30 9.42 -9.80 -2.69
C VAL A 30 8.28 -9.68 -1.69
N VAL A 31 8.38 -8.72 -0.77
CA VAL A 31 7.31 -8.35 0.16
C VAL A 31 6.92 -6.90 -0.11
N HIS A 32 5.67 -6.68 -0.52
CA HIS A 32 5.10 -5.34 -0.70
C HIS A 32 4.64 -4.79 0.65
N GLY A 33 5.43 -3.91 1.28
CA GLY A 33 5.16 -3.39 2.62
C GLY A 33 3.81 -2.68 2.77
N ASP A 34 3.40 -1.93 1.76
CA ASP A 34 2.11 -1.22 1.68
C ASP A 34 0.89 -2.13 1.53
N ARG A 35 1.08 -3.41 1.17
CA ARG A 35 -0.01 -4.39 1.00
C ARG A 35 0.02 -5.48 2.05
N VAL A 36 1.22 -5.87 2.46
CA VAL A 36 1.46 -7.01 3.37
C VAL A 36 1.58 -6.55 4.81
N LEU A 37 2.17 -5.38 5.03
CA LEU A 37 2.45 -4.82 6.36
C LEU A 37 1.59 -3.59 6.65
N ALA A 38 0.65 -3.25 5.77
CA ALA A 38 -0.31 -2.18 6.04
C ALA A 38 -1.02 -2.46 7.36
N TYR A 39 -0.91 -1.49 8.27
CA TYR A 39 -1.64 -1.51 9.51
C TYR A 39 -3.14 -1.41 9.20
N VAL A 40 -3.92 -2.38 9.70
CA VAL A 40 -5.38 -2.37 9.61
C VAL A 40 -5.91 -2.01 10.98
N GLY A 41 -6.21 -0.73 11.16
CA GLY A 41 -6.80 -0.23 12.38
C GLY A 41 -7.51 1.08 12.13
N ASP A 42 -8.22 1.52 13.16
CA ASP A 42 -8.90 2.80 13.18
C ASP A 42 -7.85 3.93 13.07
N PRO A 43 -7.94 4.82 12.06
CA PRO A 43 -6.96 5.87 11.85
C PRO A 43 -7.04 7.00 12.90
N GLU A 44 -8.16 7.14 13.60
CA GLU A 44 -8.35 8.13 14.65
C GLU A 44 -7.89 7.59 16.02
N THR A 45 -8.20 6.32 16.31
CA THR A 45 -7.96 5.73 17.65
C THR A 45 -6.72 4.85 17.73
N GLY A 46 -6.17 4.39 16.60
CA GLY A 46 -5.02 3.48 16.55
C GLY A 46 -5.32 2.08 17.10
N GLN A 47 -6.60 1.72 17.22
CA GLN A 47 -7.03 0.38 17.62
C GLN A 47 -7.03 -0.56 16.41
N ALA A 48 -6.47 -1.76 16.60
CA ALA A 48 -6.48 -2.77 15.54
C ALA A 48 -7.91 -3.21 15.24
N LEU A 49 -8.32 -3.13 13.98
CA LEU A 49 -9.61 -3.65 13.54
C LEU A 49 -9.47 -5.15 13.28
N ALA A 50 -10.51 -5.93 13.60
CA ALA A 50 -10.48 -7.37 13.43
C ALA A 50 -10.39 -7.76 11.95
N GLY A 51 -9.22 -8.28 11.54
CA GLY A 51 -8.99 -8.97 10.28
C GLY A 51 -8.28 -8.14 9.19
N ARG A 52 -7.43 -8.80 8.41
CA ARG A 52 -6.91 -8.27 7.14
C ARG A 52 -8.08 -8.19 6.16
N PRO A 53 -8.38 -7.05 5.51
CA PRO A 53 -9.41 -7.00 4.50
C PRO A 53 -8.99 -7.95 3.37
N GLU A 54 -9.77 -9.02 3.16
CA GLU A 54 -9.65 -9.82 1.95
C GLU A 54 -9.87 -8.88 0.78
N GLY A 55 -8.88 -8.81 -0.10
CA GLY A 55 -8.79 -7.76 -1.11
C GLY A 55 -10.01 -7.68 -2.00
N LYS A 56 -10.84 -6.66 -1.78
CA LYS A 56 -11.54 -5.92 -2.83
C LYS A 56 -11.51 -4.44 -2.44
N ILE A 57 -10.46 -3.75 -2.88
CA ILE A 57 -10.57 -2.30 -3.05
C ILE A 57 -11.53 -2.14 -4.21
N ASP A 58 -12.80 -1.86 -3.93
CA ASP A 58 -13.75 -1.45 -4.96
C ASP A 58 -13.36 -0.03 -5.39
N THR A 59 -12.50 0.07 -6.40
CA THR A 59 -12.12 1.34 -7.04
C THR A 59 -13.21 1.91 -7.94
N THR A 60 -14.38 1.27 -8.03
CA THR A 60 -15.45 1.70 -8.94
C THR A 60 -16.23 2.90 -8.41
N GLY A 61 -16.13 3.24 -7.11
CA GLY A 61 -16.88 4.37 -6.51
C GLY A 61 -16.08 5.38 -5.69
N THR A 62 -14.88 5.05 -5.22
CA THR A 62 -14.24 5.81 -4.12
C THR A 62 -13.33 6.95 -4.58
N VAL A 63 -12.79 6.90 -5.79
CA VAL A 63 -11.85 7.94 -6.25
C VAL A 63 -12.53 9.29 -6.53
N PRO A 64 -13.73 9.34 -7.17
CA PRO A 64 -14.42 10.61 -7.38
C PRO A 64 -14.88 11.26 -6.07
N SER A 65 -15.41 10.48 -5.12
CA SER A 65 -15.99 11.02 -3.88
C SER A 65 -14.94 11.67 -2.96
N VAL A 66 -13.73 11.10 -2.87
CA VAL A 66 -12.65 11.70 -2.06
C VAL A 66 -12.18 13.02 -2.66
N VAL A 67 -12.16 13.15 -3.99
CA VAL A 67 -11.79 14.40 -4.65
C VAL A 67 -12.87 15.47 -4.44
N ASP A 68 -14.15 15.08 -4.55
CA ASP A 68 -15.28 15.98 -4.34
C ASP A 68 -15.37 16.45 -2.87
N ASP A 69 -15.13 15.57 -1.90
CA ASP A 69 -15.13 15.90 -0.47
C ASP A 69 -13.99 16.86 -0.09
N ILE A 70 -12.80 16.69 -0.68
CA ILE A 70 -11.67 17.59 -0.46
C ILE A 70 -11.94 18.97 -1.09
N LEU A 71 -12.53 19.01 -2.28
CA LEU A 71 -12.86 20.27 -2.95
C LEU A 71 -13.96 21.04 -2.21
N ALA A 72 -14.96 20.36 -1.66
CA ALA A 72 -16.02 20.97 -0.86
C ALA A 72 -15.52 21.59 0.47
N GLN A 73 -14.38 21.15 0.98
CA GLN A 73 -13.76 21.70 2.20
C GLN A 73 -12.87 22.93 1.94
N LEU A 74 -12.63 23.28 0.67
CA LEU A 74 -11.74 24.39 0.27
C LEU A 74 -12.48 25.59 -0.35
N THR A 75 -13.81 25.58 -0.35
CA THR A 75 -14.70 26.70 -0.74
C THR A 75 -15.58 27.10 0.42
#